data_AF-A0A349D2D8-F1
#
_entry.id   AF-A0A349D2D8-F1
#
_cell.length_a   1.000
_cell.length_b   1.000
_cell.length_c   1.000
_cell.angle_alpha   90.00
_cell.angle_beta   90.00
_cell.angle_gamma   90.00
#
_symmetry.space_group_name_H-M   'P 1'
#
loop_
_entity.id
_entity.type
_entity.pdbx_description
1 polymer ?
#
loop_
_entity_poly.entity_id
_entity_poly.type
_entity_poly.pdbx_seq_one_letter_code
_entity_poly.pdbx_strand_id
1 'polypeptide(L)'
;MTAVETARAVYEEIAAADERSVCELTQELIVVANDIREGTLEHRQEIAGILEGAPSEDMRTIATTLDQTAGDLRQVFGSASPTMKVLPGNTAGQAPLGGSVQDVMMDPLKMEAQEGVTIIDVDMAQDIFTHEQEHLLQSPTPDAEEIHVGSDSFDKGKVWEAGAISIQADTGFLSDEYQQIHADLPLDEQDRLLVREGRFKDLERKLNGQAYATAA
;
A
#
# COMPACT_ATOMS: atom_id res chain seq x y z
N MET A 1 -24.16 11.02 -9.14
CA MET A 1 -23.47 10.22 -8.14
C MET A 1 -24.24 8.93 -7.96
N THR A 2 -23.63 7.78 -8.25
CA THR A 2 -24.17 6.44 -7.99
C THR A 2 -24.01 6.10 -6.51
N ALA A 3 -24.70 5.06 -6.01
CA ALA A 3 -24.52 4.59 -4.64
C ALA A 3 -23.04 4.26 -4.31
N VAL A 4 -22.29 3.70 -5.26
CA VAL A 4 -20.87 3.37 -5.07
C VAL A 4 -20.00 4.63 -5.04
N GLU A 5 -20.25 5.60 -5.91
CA GLU A 5 -19.56 6.90 -5.89
C GLU A 5 -19.82 7.64 -4.58
N THR A 6 -21.06 7.61 -4.07
CA THR A 6 -21.41 8.20 -2.77
C THR A 6 -20.69 7.48 -1.62
N ALA A 7 -20.66 6.14 -1.64
CA ALA A 7 -19.93 5.36 -0.63
C ALA A 7 -18.43 5.65 -0.67
N ARG A 8 -17.85 5.83 -1.86
CA ARG A 8 -16.46 6.23 -2.05
C ARG A 8 -16.18 7.59 -1.43
N ALA A 9 -17.02 8.60 -1.71
CA ALA A 9 -16.87 9.91 -1.09
C ALA A 9 -16.95 9.84 0.46
N VAL A 10 -17.84 9.01 1.02
CA VAL A 10 -17.90 8.78 2.48
C VAL A 10 -16.63 8.09 3.00
N TYR A 11 -16.10 7.09 2.27
CA TYR A 11 -14.84 6.45 2.60
C TYR A 11 -13.68 7.44 2.58
N GLU A 12 -13.54 8.24 1.52
CA GLU A 12 -12.52 9.27 1.37
C GLU A 12 -12.54 10.25 2.56
N GLU A 13 -13.72 10.72 2.96
CA GLU A 13 -13.89 11.60 4.13
C GLU A 13 -13.40 10.95 5.43
N ILE A 14 -13.74 9.67 5.65
CA ILE A 14 -13.33 8.94 6.85
C ILE A 14 -11.82 8.64 6.83
N ALA A 15 -11.28 8.32 5.66
CA ALA A 15 -9.90 7.90 5.46
C ALA A 15 -8.92 9.10 5.41
N ALA A 16 -9.39 10.28 5.02
CA ALA A 16 -8.62 11.53 5.01
C ALA A 16 -8.46 12.15 6.41
N ALA A 17 -9.14 11.61 7.43
CA ALA A 17 -8.95 12.00 8.82
C ALA A 17 -7.50 11.78 9.30
N ASP A 18 -7.21 12.20 10.54
CA ASP A 18 -5.91 11.98 11.19
C ASP A 18 -5.46 10.50 11.12
N GLU A 19 -4.16 10.27 11.35
CA GLU A 19 -3.52 8.94 11.35
C GLU A 19 -4.25 7.91 12.23
N ARG A 20 -4.51 6.70 11.70
CA ARG A 20 -5.26 5.63 12.40
C ARG A 20 -4.69 4.26 12.07
N SER A 21 -4.84 3.30 12.96
CA SER A 21 -4.64 1.89 12.60
C SER A 21 -5.74 1.39 11.64
N VAL A 22 -5.45 0.35 10.86
CA VAL A 22 -6.49 -0.33 10.06
C VAL A 22 -7.66 -0.80 10.93
N CYS A 23 -7.39 -1.29 12.15
CA CYS A 23 -8.44 -1.70 13.08
C CYS A 23 -9.43 -0.56 13.37
N GLU A 24 -8.91 0.64 13.65
CA GLU A 24 -9.74 1.83 13.93
C GLU A 24 -10.51 2.29 12.69
N LEU A 25 -9.86 2.35 11.52
CA LEU A 25 -10.51 2.73 10.27
C LEU A 25 -11.66 1.77 9.93
N THR A 26 -11.41 0.46 9.98
CA THR A 26 -12.44 -0.54 9.66
C THR A 26 -13.60 -0.52 10.65
N GLN A 27 -13.34 -0.25 11.93
CA GLN A 27 -14.38 -0.11 12.93
C GLN A 27 -15.24 1.14 12.67
N GLU A 28 -14.63 2.25 12.28
CA GLU A 28 -15.33 3.48 11.96
C GLU A 28 -16.24 3.33 10.72
N LEU A 29 -15.74 2.66 9.67
CA LEU A 29 -16.53 2.36 8.48
C LEU A 29 -17.79 1.55 8.81
N ILE A 30 -17.67 0.54 9.69
CA ILE A 30 -18.81 -0.27 10.14
C ILE A 30 -19.81 0.55 10.96
N VAL A 31 -19.33 1.45 11.82
CA VAL A 31 -20.22 2.35 12.59
C VAL A 31 -21.01 3.24 11.64
N VAL A 32 -20.32 3.91 10.70
CA VAL A 32 -20.97 4.79 9.72
C VAL A 32 -21.94 4.02 8.82
N ALA A 33 -21.59 2.81 8.39
CA ALA A 33 -22.50 1.96 7.61
C ALA A 33 -23.78 1.63 8.39
N ASN A 34 -23.68 1.34 9.69
CA ASN A 34 -24.86 1.11 10.54
C ASN A 34 -25.68 2.39 10.74
N ASP A 35 -25.02 3.54 10.97
CA ASP A 35 -25.70 4.83 11.11
C ASP A 35 -26.50 5.18 9.83
N ILE A 36 -25.97 4.88 8.65
CA ILE A 36 -26.68 5.06 7.37
C ILE A 36 -27.91 4.15 7.28
N ARG A 37 -27.81 2.90 7.72
CA ARG A 37 -28.95 1.95 7.72
C ARG A 37 -30.06 2.37 8.66
N GLU A 38 -29.69 2.92 9.81
CA GLU A 38 -30.62 3.34 10.87
C GLU A 38 -31.14 4.77 10.66
N GLY A 39 -30.48 5.56 9.79
CA GLY A 39 -30.82 6.96 9.53
C GLY A 39 -30.43 7.89 10.69
N THR A 40 -29.35 7.58 11.40
CA THR A 40 -28.94 8.24 12.67
C THR A 40 -27.73 9.17 12.53
N LEU A 41 -27.34 9.52 11.29
CA LEU A 41 -26.13 10.29 10.97
C LEU A 41 -26.12 11.78 11.39
N GLU A 42 -27.09 12.25 12.17
CA GLU A 42 -27.30 13.67 12.49
C GLU A 42 -26.10 14.35 13.17
N HIS A 43 -25.14 13.58 13.70
CA HIS A 43 -23.95 14.09 14.39
C HIS A 43 -22.69 14.15 13.52
N ARG A 44 -22.74 13.66 12.26
CA ARG A 44 -21.60 13.58 11.33
C ARG A 44 -21.86 14.50 10.13
N GLN A 45 -21.70 15.81 10.34
CA GLN A 45 -22.16 16.84 9.39
C GLN A 45 -21.57 16.71 7.98
N GLU A 46 -20.28 16.37 7.85
CA GLU A 46 -19.62 16.19 6.55
C GLU A 46 -20.20 14.97 5.79
N ILE A 47 -20.31 13.82 6.46
CA ILE A 47 -20.92 12.61 5.90
C ILE A 47 -22.40 12.83 5.56
N ALA A 48 -23.14 13.53 6.43
CA ALA A 48 -24.53 13.88 6.17
C ALA A 48 -24.67 14.78 4.92
N GLY A 49 -23.73 15.72 4.73
CA GLY A 49 -23.66 16.57 3.54
C GLY A 49 -23.40 15.77 2.25
N ILE A 50 -22.52 14.77 2.29
CA ILE A 50 -22.27 13.86 1.17
C ILE A 50 -23.56 13.10 0.78
N LEU A 51 -24.39 12.77 1.77
CA LEU A 51 -25.61 11.97 1.59
C LEU A 51 -26.85 12.80 1.24
N GLU A 52 -26.84 14.13 1.40
CA GLU A 52 -28.00 15.01 1.21
C GLU A 52 -28.64 14.91 -0.20
N GLY A 53 -27.86 14.51 -1.20
CA GLY A 53 -28.32 14.31 -2.58
C GLY A 53 -28.59 12.86 -2.99
N ALA A 54 -28.37 11.88 -2.11
CA ALA A 54 -28.50 10.46 -2.45
C ALA A 54 -29.95 9.96 -2.28
N PRO A 55 -30.50 9.21 -3.25
CA PRO A 55 -31.80 8.57 -3.12
C PRO A 55 -31.88 7.65 -1.89
N SER A 56 -33.04 7.62 -1.22
CA SER A 56 -33.22 6.76 -0.04
C SER A 56 -33.05 5.26 -0.34
N GLU A 57 -33.38 4.83 -1.56
CA GLU A 57 -33.17 3.45 -2.02
C GLU A 57 -31.68 3.07 -2.15
N ASP A 58 -30.80 4.06 -2.32
CA ASP A 58 -29.36 3.85 -2.43
C ASP A 58 -28.67 3.73 -1.06
N MET A 59 -29.29 4.21 0.03
CA MET A 59 -28.71 4.21 1.38
C MET A 59 -28.27 2.82 1.84
N ARG A 60 -29.07 1.80 1.53
CA ARG A 60 -28.72 0.41 1.85
C ARG A 60 -27.50 -0.04 1.06
N THR A 61 -27.41 0.31 -0.21
CA THR A 61 -26.27 -0.02 -1.08
C THR A 61 -25.01 0.68 -0.58
N ILE A 62 -25.09 1.98 -0.27
CA ILE A 62 -23.98 2.76 0.29
C ILE A 62 -23.44 2.10 1.56
N ALA A 63 -24.33 1.79 2.51
CA ALA A 63 -23.94 1.12 3.76
C ALA A 63 -23.36 -0.29 3.53
N THR A 64 -23.87 -1.04 2.55
CA THR A 64 -23.31 -2.35 2.20
C THR A 64 -21.91 -2.20 1.59
N THR A 65 -21.69 -1.20 0.73
CA THR A 65 -20.38 -0.94 0.13
C THR A 65 -19.34 -0.52 1.18
N LEU A 66 -19.70 0.29 2.18
CA LEU A 66 -18.80 0.65 3.28
C LEU A 66 -18.45 -0.54 4.17
N ASP A 67 -19.41 -1.41 4.49
CA ASP A 67 -19.14 -2.65 5.23
C ASP A 67 -18.24 -3.61 4.45
N GLN A 68 -18.47 -3.73 3.13
CA GLN A 68 -17.62 -4.53 2.26
C GLN A 68 -16.19 -3.97 2.27
N THR A 69 -16.04 -2.65 2.16
CA THR A 69 -14.73 -1.96 2.22
C THR A 69 -14.00 -2.23 3.53
N ALA A 70 -14.72 -2.23 4.66
CA ALA A 70 -14.14 -2.63 5.94
C ALA A 70 -13.70 -4.11 5.96
N GLY A 71 -14.47 -4.98 5.31
CA GLY A 71 -14.12 -6.38 5.09
C GLY A 71 -12.85 -6.56 4.25
N ASP A 72 -12.76 -5.84 3.13
CA ASP A 72 -11.63 -5.87 2.19
C ASP A 72 -10.34 -5.43 2.90
N LEU A 73 -10.37 -4.31 3.62
CA LEU A 73 -9.23 -3.85 4.42
C LEU A 73 -8.82 -4.87 5.51
N ARG A 74 -9.78 -5.49 6.19
CA ARG A 74 -9.48 -6.55 7.18
C ARG A 74 -8.88 -7.80 6.53
N GLN A 75 -9.34 -8.16 5.33
CA GLN A 75 -8.81 -9.29 4.59
C GLN A 75 -7.32 -9.07 4.24
N VAL A 76 -6.96 -7.88 3.76
CA VAL A 76 -5.58 -7.56 3.37
C VAL A 76 -4.68 -7.38 4.59
N PHE A 77 -5.13 -6.61 5.57
CA PHE A 77 -4.26 -6.07 6.61
C PHE A 77 -4.49 -6.63 8.01
N GLY A 78 -5.60 -7.35 8.25
CA GLY A 78 -6.13 -7.59 9.60
C GLY A 78 -5.19 -8.30 10.58
N SER A 79 -4.25 -9.12 10.10
CA SER A 79 -3.26 -9.79 10.96
C SER A 79 -2.10 -8.89 11.38
N ALA A 80 -1.82 -7.83 10.61
CA ALA A 80 -0.67 -6.96 10.76
C ALA A 80 -1.04 -5.57 11.31
N SER A 81 -2.23 -5.08 10.94
CA SER A 81 -2.80 -3.79 11.30
C SER A 81 -1.80 -2.62 11.19
N PRO A 82 -1.25 -2.35 9.98
CA PRO A 82 -0.43 -1.17 9.73
C PRO A 82 -1.23 0.12 9.95
N THR A 83 -0.53 1.24 9.84
CA THR A 83 -1.11 2.58 9.99
C THR A 83 -1.64 3.07 8.65
N MET A 84 -2.86 3.60 8.64
CA MET A 84 -3.52 4.25 7.50
C MET A 84 -3.42 5.76 7.63
N LYS A 85 -2.87 6.40 6.61
CA LYS A 85 -2.62 7.84 6.59
C LYS A 85 -2.43 8.31 5.15
N VAL A 86 -3.08 9.40 4.76
CA VAL A 86 -2.83 10.03 3.45
C VAL A 86 -1.38 10.50 3.38
N LEU A 87 -0.63 10.00 2.40
CA LEU A 87 0.79 10.27 2.26
C LEU A 87 1.05 11.40 1.24
N PRO A 88 2.08 12.23 1.46
CA PRO A 88 2.43 13.27 0.50
C PRO A 88 3.00 12.66 -0.79
N GLY A 89 3.04 13.45 -1.87
CA GLY A 89 3.84 13.10 -3.05
C GLY A 89 3.33 11.92 -3.87
N ASN A 90 2.05 11.55 -3.75
CA ASN A 90 1.45 10.41 -4.47
C ASN A 90 2.02 9.04 -4.06
N THR A 91 2.55 8.94 -2.84
CA THR A 91 3.09 7.70 -2.26
C THR A 91 1.97 6.77 -1.81
N ALA A 92 2.06 5.48 -2.14
CA ALA A 92 1.06 4.47 -1.77
C ALA A 92 1.34 3.79 -0.42
N GLY A 93 2.61 3.67 -0.05
CA GLY A 93 3.06 3.11 1.21
C GLY A 93 4.42 3.67 1.60
N GLN A 94 4.74 3.55 2.88
CA GLN A 94 6.06 3.92 3.41
C GLN A 94 6.39 3.05 4.62
N ALA A 95 7.52 2.36 4.55
CA ALA A 95 8.07 1.59 5.66
C ALA A 95 9.55 1.95 5.93
N PRO A 96 9.97 2.05 7.20
CA PRO A 96 11.38 2.19 7.53
C PRO A 96 12.12 0.86 7.34
N LEU A 97 13.31 0.92 6.75
CA LEU A 97 14.18 -0.25 6.62
C LEU A 97 14.52 -0.85 8.00
N GLY A 98 14.44 -2.17 8.12
CA GLY A 98 14.70 -2.87 9.39
C GLY A 98 13.71 -2.55 10.53
N GLY A 99 12.56 -1.94 10.21
CA GLY A 99 11.53 -1.55 11.16
C GLY A 99 10.58 -2.68 11.56
N SER A 100 9.47 -2.29 12.18
CA SER A 100 8.37 -3.19 12.52
C SER A 100 7.15 -2.94 11.63
N VAL A 101 6.25 -3.92 11.55
CA VAL A 101 5.01 -3.79 10.76
C VAL A 101 4.10 -2.66 11.24
N GLN A 102 4.21 -2.27 12.53
CA GLN A 102 3.49 -1.14 13.09
C GLN A 102 3.97 0.21 12.55
N ASP A 103 5.20 0.26 12.03
CA ASP A 103 5.80 1.46 11.44
C ASP A 103 5.43 1.63 9.95
N VAL A 104 4.76 0.64 9.36
CA VAL A 104 4.27 0.70 7.98
C VAL A 104 3.10 1.68 7.92
N MET A 105 3.22 2.69 7.07
CA MET A 105 2.16 3.63 6.73
C MET A 105 1.65 3.33 5.32
N MET A 106 0.34 3.29 5.17
CA MET A 106 -0.32 3.00 3.90
C MET A 106 -1.27 4.15 3.57
N ASP A 107 -1.24 4.63 2.33
CA ASP A 107 -2.19 5.65 1.88
C ASP A 107 -3.52 4.97 1.49
N PRO A 108 -4.60 5.17 2.28
CA PRO A 108 -5.89 4.52 2.03
C PRO A 108 -6.45 4.84 0.63
N LEU A 109 -6.12 6.00 0.06
CA LEU A 109 -6.65 6.46 -1.23
C LEU A 109 -5.86 5.94 -2.43
N LYS A 110 -4.73 5.26 -2.20
CA LYS A 110 -3.90 4.67 -3.27
C LYS A 110 -4.23 3.21 -3.55
N MET A 111 -5.19 2.67 -2.82
CA MET A 111 -5.64 1.29 -2.94
C MET A 111 -7.01 1.19 -3.60
N GLU A 112 -7.51 2.27 -4.19
CA GLU A 112 -8.85 2.30 -4.77
C GLU A 112 -8.95 1.52 -6.08
N ALA A 113 -10.05 0.79 -6.23
CA ALA A 113 -10.40 0.14 -7.48
C ALA A 113 -10.69 1.19 -8.57
N GLN A 114 -10.05 1.01 -9.73
CA GLN A 114 -10.21 1.91 -10.88
C GLN A 114 -11.60 1.82 -11.51
N GLU A 115 -12.23 0.64 -11.45
CA GLU A 115 -13.59 0.40 -11.95
C GLU A 115 -14.31 -0.60 -11.04
N GLY A 116 -15.64 -0.46 -10.89
CA GLY A 116 -16.48 -1.52 -10.34
C GLY A 116 -17.37 -1.15 -9.16
N VAL A 117 -17.75 -2.20 -8.41
CA VAL A 117 -18.72 -2.19 -7.30
C VAL A 117 -18.07 -2.10 -5.91
N THR A 118 -16.75 -2.19 -5.84
CA THR A 118 -15.96 -2.08 -4.61
C THR A 118 -15.20 -0.76 -4.59
N ILE A 119 -14.80 -0.32 -3.39
CA ILE A 119 -13.96 0.88 -3.22
C ILE A 119 -12.49 0.49 -3.30
N ILE A 120 -12.11 -0.63 -2.66
CA ILE A 120 -10.72 -1.09 -2.58
C ILE A 120 -10.46 -2.17 -3.63
N ASP A 121 -9.30 -2.08 -4.27
CA ASP A 121 -8.69 -3.17 -5.01
C ASP A 121 -7.84 -4.00 -4.05
N VAL A 122 -8.35 -5.18 -3.69
CA VAL A 122 -7.72 -6.07 -2.70
C VAL A 122 -6.37 -6.57 -3.15
N ASP A 123 -6.20 -6.86 -4.44
CA ASP A 123 -4.97 -7.42 -4.98
C ASP A 123 -3.90 -6.33 -5.03
N MET A 124 -4.23 -5.13 -5.52
CA MET A 124 -3.32 -3.98 -5.49
C MET A 124 -2.94 -3.60 -4.05
N ALA A 125 -3.91 -3.57 -3.12
CA ALA A 125 -3.64 -3.29 -1.71
C ALA A 125 -2.68 -4.33 -1.10
N GLN A 126 -2.85 -5.60 -1.44
CA GLN A 126 -1.97 -6.67 -1.00
C GLN A 126 -0.56 -6.55 -1.60
N ASP A 127 -0.43 -6.16 -2.86
CA ASP A 127 0.87 -5.94 -3.50
C ASP A 127 1.61 -4.73 -2.91
N ILE A 128 0.93 -3.62 -2.63
CA ILE A 128 1.53 -2.48 -1.92
C ILE A 128 1.95 -2.92 -0.51
N PHE A 129 1.12 -3.69 0.20
CA PHE A 129 1.48 -4.15 1.54
C PHE A 129 2.71 -5.08 1.54
N THR A 130 2.75 -6.04 0.63
CA THR A 130 3.88 -6.96 0.46
C THR A 130 5.18 -6.21 0.17
N HIS A 131 5.09 -5.17 -0.66
CA HIS A 131 6.20 -4.28 -0.97
C HIS A 131 6.75 -3.58 0.28
N GLU A 132 5.89 -2.93 1.07
CA GLU A 132 6.32 -2.24 2.29
C GLU A 132 6.88 -3.21 3.33
N GLN A 133 6.31 -4.42 3.42
CA GLN A 133 6.84 -5.47 4.29
C GLN A 133 8.24 -5.94 3.85
N GLU A 134 8.55 -5.90 2.56
CA GLU A 134 9.88 -6.22 2.06
C GLU A 134 10.92 -5.20 2.52
N HIS A 135 10.59 -3.90 2.55
CA HIS A 135 11.47 -2.88 3.11
C HIS A 135 11.83 -3.15 4.58
N LEU A 136 10.89 -3.64 5.40
CA LEU A 136 11.19 -4.00 6.79
C LEU A 136 12.26 -5.10 6.92
N LEU A 137 12.36 -5.98 5.91
CA LEU A 137 13.35 -7.07 5.88
C LEU A 137 14.72 -6.61 5.39
N GLN A 138 14.83 -5.38 4.88
CA GLN A 138 16.04 -4.85 4.29
C GLN A 138 16.97 -4.21 5.33
N SER A 139 18.27 -4.48 5.18
CA SER A 139 19.29 -3.88 6.03
C SER A 139 19.35 -2.36 5.81
N PRO A 140 19.25 -1.55 6.88
CA PRO A 140 19.41 -0.09 6.78
C PRO A 140 20.87 0.34 6.55
N THR A 141 21.83 -0.59 6.67
CA THR A 141 23.27 -0.33 6.57
C THR A 141 23.92 -1.26 5.54
N PRO A 142 23.76 -0.99 4.23
CA PRO A 142 24.39 -1.77 3.19
C PRO A 142 25.90 -1.53 3.17
N ASP A 143 26.65 -2.49 2.64
CA ASP A 143 28.11 -2.43 2.55
C ASP A 143 28.64 -1.54 1.42
N ALA A 144 27.73 -0.96 0.62
CA ALA A 144 27.96 0.05 -0.40
C ALA A 144 26.75 1.00 -0.51
N GLU A 145 27.01 2.24 -0.94
CA GLU A 145 25.97 3.26 -1.15
C GLU A 145 25.44 3.29 -2.58
N GLU A 146 26.13 2.62 -3.51
CA GLU A 146 25.74 2.43 -4.91
C GLU A 146 26.30 1.10 -5.44
N ILE A 147 25.69 0.56 -6.49
CA ILE A 147 26.20 -0.57 -7.28
C ILE A 147 26.29 -0.19 -8.76
N HIS A 148 27.19 -0.85 -9.48
CA HIS A 148 27.36 -0.71 -10.92
C HIS A 148 27.02 -2.01 -11.63
N VAL A 149 26.05 -1.99 -12.53
CA VAL A 149 25.68 -3.15 -13.35
C VAL A 149 25.91 -2.81 -14.81
N GLY A 150 26.91 -3.43 -15.43
CA GLY A 150 27.35 -3.04 -16.77
C GLY A 150 27.85 -1.59 -16.79
N SER A 151 27.17 -0.72 -17.54
CA SER A 151 27.47 0.72 -17.62
C SER A 151 26.67 1.58 -16.65
N ASP A 152 25.66 1.01 -16.00
CA ASP A 152 24.66 1.76 -15.25
C ASP A 152 25.01 1.76 -13.76
N SER A 153 24.58 2.81 -13.07
CA SER A 153 24.83 3.02 -11.64
C SER A 153 23.50 3.20 -10.91
N PHE A 154 23.34 2.48 -9.82
CA PHE A 154 22.15 2.46 -8.99
C PHE A 154 22.54 2.83 -7.57
N ASP A 155 22.01 3.95 -7.06
CA ASP A 155 22.15 4.29 -5.66
C ASP A 155 21.40 3.28 -4.77
N LYS A 156 21.72 3.29 -3.47
CA LYS A 156 21.10 2.37 -2.52
C LYS A 156 19.58 2.44 -2.45
N GLY A 157 19.00 3.62 -2.68
CA GLY A 157 17.54 3.81 -2.71
C GLY A 157 16.94 2.95 -3.81
N LYS A 158 17.47 3.05 -5.02
CA LYS A 158 17.04 2.23 -6.16
C LYS A 158 17.26 0.74 -5.96
N VAL A 159 18.33 0.34 -5.28
CA VAL A 159 18.60 -1.08 -4.99
C VAL A 159 17.59 -1.65 -4.00
N TRP A 160 17.28 -0.93 -2.92
CA TRP A 160 16.23 -1.31 -1.97
C TRP A 160 14.86 -1.38 -2.64
N GLU A 161 14.54 -0.37 -3.45
CA GLU A 161 13.31 -0.25 -4.21
C GLU A 161 13.14 -1.43 -5.19
N ALA A 162 14.16 -1.72 -6.01
CA ALA A 162 14.15 -2.87 -6.91
C ALA A 162 13.95 -4.20 -6.14
N GLY A 163 14.54 -4.32 -4.95
CA GLY A 163 14.32 -5.45 -4.04
C GLY A 163 12.85 -5.58 -3.64
N ALA A 164 12.23 -4.49 -3.21
CA ALA A 164 10.83 -4.43 -2.80
C ALA A 164 9.84 -4.67 -3.95
N ILE A 165 10.09 -4.10 -5.13
CA ILE A 165 9.25 -4.33 -6.31
C ILE A 165 9.30 -5.80 -6.75
N SER A 166 10.46 -6.45 -6.66
CA SER A 166 10.64 -7.82 -7.19
C SER A 166 9.84 -8.93 -6.48
N ILE A 167 9.15 -8.63 -5.37
CA ILE A 167 8.24 -9.57 -4.70
C ILE A 167 6.76 -9.34 -5.05
N GLN A 168 6.43 -8.22 -5.69
CA GLN A 168 5.05 -7.90 -6.07
C GLN A 168 4.57 -8.81 -7.21
N ALA A 169 3.29 -9.21 -7.17
CA ALA A 169 2.70 -10.08 -8.18
C ALA A 169 2.31 -9.28 -9.43
N ASP A 170 1.74 -8.08 -9.23
CA ASP A 170 1.47 -7.10 -10.27
C ASP A 170 2.29 -5.82 -10.04
N THR A 171 2.81 -5.26 -11.12
CA THR A 171 3.56 -3.99 -11.14
C THR A 171 2.93 -2.98 -12.10
N GLY A 172 1.80 -3.30 -12.72
CA GLY A 172 1.13 -2.45 -13.70
C GLY A 172 0.58 -1.14 -13.13
N PHE A 173 0.31 -1.11 -11.82
CA PHE A 173 -0.16 0.08 -11.10
C PHE A 173 0.99 1.00 -10.63
N LEU A 174 2.25 0.57 -10.73
CA LEU A 174 3.40 1.38 -10.34
C LEU A 174 3.53 2.61 -11.23
N SER A 175 4.13 3.68 -10.69
CA SER A 175 4.48 4.86 -11.47
C SER A 175 5.58 4.55 -12.50
N ASP A 176 5.69 5.36 -13.54
CA ASP A 176 6.73 5.22 -14.58
C ASP A 176 8.15 5.12 -13.98
N GLU A 177 8.43 5.89 -12.92
CA GLU A 177 9.72 5.85 -12.22
C GLU A 177 10.02 4.48 -11.60
N TYR A 178 9.04 3.89 -10.92
CA TYR A 178 9.18 2.60 -10.25
C TYR A 178 9.22 1.46 -11.27
N GLN A 179 8.41 1.54 -12.33
CA GLN A 179 8.48 0.60 -13.45
C GLN A 179 9.87 0.63 -14.11
N GLN A 180 10.47 1.81 -14.25
CA GLN A 180 11.82 1.97 -14.79
C GLN A 180 12.87 1.33 -13.88
N ILE A 181 12.77 1.52 -12.55
CA ILE A 181 13.67 0.86 -11.59
C ILE A 181 13.62 -0.67 -11.75
N HIS A 182 12.41 -1.25 -11.84
CA HIS A 182 12.24 -2.69 -12.01
C HIS A 182 12.79 -3.20 -13.35
N ALA A 183 12.60 -2.43 -14.42
CA ALA A 183 13.10 -2.79 -15.75
C ALA A 183 14.64 -2.72 -15.84
N ASP A 184 15.25 -1.71 -15.21
CA ASP A 184 16.69 -1.49 -15.25
C ASP A 184 17.47 -2.40 -14.29
N LEU A 185 16.84 -2.78 -13.17
CA LEU A 185 17.45 -3.62 -12.14
C LEU A 185 16.50 -4.78 -11.76
N PRO A 186 16.27 -5.76 -12.65
CA PRO A 186 15.45 -6.92 -12.34
C PRO A 186 16.18 -7.84 -11.35
N LEU A 187 15.57 -8.08 -10.19
CA LEU A 187 16.15 -8.89 -9.12
C LEU A 187 15.38 -10.21 -8.93
N ASP A 188 16.12 -11.31 -8.82
CA ASP A 188 15.56 -12.61 -8.46
C ASP A 188 15.49 -12.82 -6.93
N GLU A 189 15.04 -14.00 -6.50
CA GLU A 189 14.97 -14.34 -5.07
C GLU A 189 16.32 -14.29 -4.35
N GLN A 190 17.39 -14.73 -4.99
CA GLN A 190 18.73 -14.70 -4.40
C GLN A 190 19.29 -13.27 -4.35
N ASP A 191 19.00 -12.45 -5.35
CA ASP A 191 19.35 -11.03 -5.35
C ASP A 191 18.69 -10.31 -4.18
N ARG A 192 17.37 -10.53 -3.98
CA ARG A 192 16.65 -9.98 -2.83
C ARG A 192 17.29 -10.36 -1.51
N LEU A 193 17.76 -11.60 -1.33
CA LEU A 193 18.45 -12.00 -0.10
C LEU A 193 19.71 -11.16 0.15
N LEU A 194 20.49 -10.86 -0.90
CA LEU A 194 21.65 -9.99 -0.79
C LEU A 194 21.24 -8.55 -0.45
N VAL A 195 20.13 -8.05 -1.01
CA VAL A 195 19.57 -6.74 -0.65
C VAL A 195 19.14 -6.72 0.83
N ARG A 196 18.43 -7.76 1.28
CA ARG A 196 17.99 -7.92 2.67
C ARG A 196 19.16 -7.88 3.66
N GLU A 197 20.24 -8.59 3.33
CA GLU A 197 21.47 -8.62 4.14
C GLU A 197 22.32 -7.35 4.02
N GLY A 198 22.01 -6.44 3.10
CA GLY A 198 22.81 -5.24 2.81
C GLY A 198 24.14 -5.55 2.10
N ARG A 199 24.25 -6.68 1.40
CA ARG A 199 25.46 -7.14 0.71
C ARG A 199 25.50 -6.67 -0.73
N PHE A 200 25.47 -5.36 -0.92
CA PHE A 200 25.38 -4.71 -2.22
C PHE A 200 26.61 -4.97 -3.10
N LYS A 201 27.81 -5.08 -2.50
CA LYS A 201 29.01 -5.47 -3.26
C LYS A 201 28.94 -6.88 -3.83
N ASP A 202 28.30 -7.80 -3.11
CA ASP A 202 28.13 -9.17 -3.62
C ASP A 202 27.00 -9.23 -4.67
N LEU A 203 25.94 -8.44 -4.49
CA LEU A 203 24.92 -8.24 -5.52
C LEU A 203 25.53 -7.69 -6.82
N GLU A 204 26.34 -6.63 -6.73
CA GLU A 204 27.06 -6.04 -7.87
C GLU A 204 27.88 -7.10 -8.62
N ARG A 205 28.67 -7.90 -7.88
CA ARG A 205 29.47 -8.98 -8.48
C ARG A 205 28.58 -10.01 -9.18
N LYS A 206 27.50 -10.45 -8.53
CA LYS A 206 26.56 -11.44 -9.08
C LYS A 206 25.97 -10.95 -10.40
N LEU A 207 25.43 -9.73 -10.42
CA LEU A 207 24.78 -9.15 -11.60
C LEU A 207 25.75 -8.93 -12.77
N ASN A 208 27.05 -8.72 -12.48
CA ASN A 208 28.09 -8.66 -13.50
C ASN A 208 28.70 -10.02 -13.88
N GLY A 209 28.13 -11.14 -13.41
CA GLY A 209 28.61 -12.49 -13.71
C GLY A 209 29.97 -12.84 -13.08
N GLN A 210 30.33 -12.15 -11.99
CA GLN A 210 31.57 -12.36 -11.25
C GLN A 210 31.36 -13.34 -10.09
N ALA A 211 32.45 -13.94 -9.60
CA ALA A 211 32.40 -14.80 -8.41
C ALA A 211 32.11 -13.97 -7.15
N TYR A 212 31.17 -14.45 -6.32
CA TYR A 212 30.76 -13.84 -5.06
C TYR A 212 30.49 -14.91 -3.99
N ALA A 213 30.45 -14.51 -2.73
CA ALA A 213 30.05 -15.42 -1.66
C ALA A 213 28.52 -15.58 -1.66
N THR A 214 28.00 -16.79 -1.79
CA THR A 214 26.54 -17.01 -1.67
C THR A 214 26.09 -16.73 -0.24
N ALA A 215 24.96 -16.04 -0.08
CA ALA A 215 24.25 -16.01 1.21
C ALA A 215 23.95 -17.45 1.67
N ALA A 216 24.07 -17.69 2.98
CA ALA A 216 23.97 -19.02 3.59
C ALA A 216 22.52 -19.41 3.86
#